data_AF-A0A7Z6XJB4-F1
#
_entry.id   AF-A0A7Z6XJB4-F1
#
_cell.length_a   1.000
_cell.length_b   1.000
_cell.length_c   1.000
_cell.angle_alpha   90.00
_cell.angle_beta   90.00
_cell.angle_gamma   90.00
#
_symmetry.space_group_name_H-M   'P 1'
#
loop_
_entity.id
_entity.type
_entity.pdbx_description
1 polymer ?
#
loop_
_entity_poly.entity_id
_entity_poly.type
_entity_poly.pdbx_seq_one_letter_code
_entity_poly.pdbx_strand_id
1 'polypeptide(L)'
;MRKSGESARVLAGQLADRIIETAPRVPVRDLATLRKQFPGLGPEELADKLVAGASRASATVGAGIGAAAMLPVPPAMLAELAAEVTGVAAVEMKLVAELHEVYGLRPPGNLAQRSTAYLTSWTEERGIDVTRPTTLNAALGGQMKRELRQQITKRMARNLPNLIPFMIGAAVGATMNRRDTRKLADRIRNDLREQQIPWDRLAELPPLERPAVPVVLPKEIEGA
;
A
#
# COMPACT_ATOMS: atom_id res chain seq x y z
N MET A 1 22.48 20.99 13.83
CA MET A 1 21.59 20.67 12.69
C MET A 1 21.98 19.39 11.92
N ARG A 2 23.26 19.00 11.79
CA ARG A 2 23.66 17.74 11.10
C ARG A 2 23.12 16.44 11.74
N LYS A 3 23.13 16.32 13.08
CA LYS A 3 22.68 15.11 13.82
C LYS A 3 21.20 14.76 13.63
N SER A 4 20.33 15.77 13.49
CA SER A 4 18.88 15.57 13.34
C SER A 4 18.52 14.97 11.98
N GLY A 5 19.22 15.37 10.91
CA GLY A 5 19.00 14.83 9.55
C GLY A 5 19.50 13.39 9.39
N GLU A 6 20.57 13.02 10.10
CA GLU A 6 21.10 11.66 10.11
C GLU A 6 20.13 10.68 10.78
N SER A 7 19.56 11.07 11.93
CA SER A 7 18.58 10.27 12.67
C SER A 7 17.29 10.02 11.88
N ALA A 8 16.79 11.05 11.18
CA ALA A 8 15.60 10.92 10.33
C ALA A 8 15.82 9.97 9.14
N ARG A 9 17.01 9.98 8.53
CA ARG A 9 17.36 9.07 7.44
C ARG A 9 17.46 7.61 7.92
N VAL A 10 18.00 7.38 9.11
CA VAL A 10 18.07 6.05 9.70
C VAL A 10 16.66 5.51 9.95
N LEU A 11 15.78 6.31 10.55
CA LEU A 11 14.39 5.94 10.80
C LEU A 11 13.64 5.63 9.49
N ALA A 12 13.75 6.49 8.47
CA ALA A 12 13.12 6.26 7.17
C ALA A 12 13.63 4.97 6.51
N GLY A 13 14.93 4.66 6.66
CA GLY A 13 15.51 3.41 6.19
C GLY A 13 14.94 2.18 6.91
N GLN A 14 14.75 2.25 8.23
CA GLN A 14 14.14 1.17 9.02
C GLN A 14 12.67 0.95 8.64
N LEU A 15 11.91 2.04 8.43
CA LEU A 15 10.53 1.96 7.97
C LEU A 15 10.44 1.36 6.56
N ALA A 16 11.34 1.75 5.66
CA ALA A 16 11.41 1.19 4.32
C ALA A 16 11.70 -0.32 4.35
N ASP A 17 12.66 -0.77 5.17
CA ASP A 17 12.93 -2.21 5.36
C ASP A 17 11.69 -2.95 5.89
N ARG A 18 10.98 -2.35 6.87
CA ARG A 18 9.74 -2.90 7.44
C ARG A 18 8.62 -3.06 6.41
N ILE A 19 8.44 -2.08 5.54
CA ILE A 19 7.45 -2.11 4.46
C ILE A 19 7.80 -3.20 3.44
N ILE A 20 9.08 -3.30 3.04
CA ILE A 20 9.55 -4.36 2.13
C ILE A 20 9.29 -5.76 2.70
N GLU A 21 9.52 -5.95 4.00
CA GLU A 21 9.25 -7.22 4.70
C GLU A 21 7.76 -7.52 4.87
N THR A 22 6.93 -6.48 4.97
CA THR A 22 5.47 -6.60 5.14
C THR A 22 4.76 -6.85 3.81
N ALA A 23 5.30 -6.34 2.70
CA ALA A 23 4.73 -6.45 1.36
C ALA A 23 4.21 -7.85 0.97
N PRO A 24 4.99 -8.94 1.09
CA PRO A 24 4.51 -10.29 0.75
C PRO A 24 3.45 -10.84 1.70
N ARG A 25 3.21 -10.20 2.85
CA ARG A 25 2.24 -10.62 3.85
C ARG A 25 0.89 -9.93 3.70
N VAL A 26 0.77 -8.97 2.78
CA VAL A 26 -0.49 -8.27 2.51
C VAL A 26 -1.45 -9.22 1.80
N PRO A 27 -2.62 -9.56 2.39
CA PRO A 27 -3.57 -10.43 1.74
C PRO A 27 -4.26 -9.70 0.58
N VAL A 28 -4.23 -10.28 -0.62
CA VAL A 28 -4.88 -9.73 -1.81
C VAL A 28 -6.06 -10.62 -2.21
N ARG A 29 -7.22 -10.02 -2.44
CA ARG A 29 -8.37 -10.73 -3.01
C ARG A 29 -8.25 -10.72 -4.53
N ASP A 30 -8.34 -11.89 -5.14
CA ASP A 30 -8.42 -12.01 -6.59
C ASP A 30 -9.78 -11.49 -7.11
N LEU A 31 -9.84 -11.26 -8.42
CA LEU A 31 -11.08 -10.78 -9.06
C LEU A 31 -12.28 -11.69 -8.77
N ALA A 32 -12.09 -13.01 -8.70
CA ALA A 32 -13.17 -13.95 -8.41
C ALA A 32 -13.73 -13.77 -6.98
N THR A 33 -12.85 -13.59 -5.99
CA THR A 33 -13.24 -13.31 -4.61
C THR A 33 -13.94 -11.96 -4.50
N LEU A 34 -13.42 -10.93 -5.17
CA LEU A 34 -14.02 -9.60 -5.18
C LEU A 34 -15.42 -9.60 -5.79
N ARG A 35 -15.63 -10.29 -6.92
CA ARG A 35 -16.94 -10.39 -7.57
C ARG A 35 -17.96 -11.20 -6.77
N LYS A 36 -17.50 -12.20 -6.01
CA LYS A 36 -18.36 -12.93 -5.06
C LYS A 36 -18.79 -12.04 -3.90
N GLN A 37 -17.87 -11.19 -3.43
CA GLN A 37 -18.12 -10.29 -2.31
C GLN A 37 -19.02 -9.11 -2.69
N PHE A 38 -18.86 -8.58 -3.91
CA PHE A 38 -19.60 -7.44 -4.44
C PHE A 38 -20.32 -7.82 -5.74
N PRO A 39 -21.39 -8.63 -5.64
CA PRO A 39 -22.09 -9.13 -6.82
C PRO A 39 -22.75 -7.98 -7.60
N GLY A 40 -22.69 -8.06 -8.93
CA GLY A 40 -23.36 -7.13 -9.83
C GLY A 40 -22.61 -5.82 -10.13
N LEU A 41 -21.47 -5.56 -9.48
CA LEU A 41 -20.67 -4.36 -9.77
C LEU A 41 -19.77 -4.53 -11.00
N GLY A 42 -19.69 -3.49 -11.82
CA GLY A 42 -18.69 -3.36 -12.87
C GLY A 42 -17.30 -2.97 -12.33
N PRO A 43 -16.26 -2.93 -13.19
CA PRO A 43 -14.89 -2.62 -12.77
C PRO A 43 -14.77 -1.27 -12.02
N GLU A 44 -15.42 -0.22 -12.52
CA GLU A 44 -15.34 1.11 -11.91
C GLU A 44 -16.08 1.20 -10.58
N GLU A 45 -17.27 0.60 -10.49
CA GLU A 45 -18.05 0.57 -9.25
C GLU A 45 -17.35 -0.27 -8.17
N LEU A 46 -16.74 -1.38 -8.56
CA LEU A 46 -15.93 -2.20 -7.68
C LEU A 46 -14.66 -1.45 -7.23
N ALA A 47 -13.99 -0.74 -8.13
CA ALA A 47 -12.87 0.12 -7.76
C ALA A 47 -13.29 1.21 -6.77
N ASP A 48 -14.45 1.87 -6.97
CA ASP A 48 -14.96 2.87 -6.03
C ASP A 48 -15.22 2.29 -4.62
N LYS A 49 -15.75 1.07 -4.54
CA LYS A 49 -15.93 0.34 -3.27
C LYS A 49 -14.61 0.07 -2.56
N LEU A 50 -13.63 -0.46 -3.28
CA LEU A 50 -12.29 -0.73 -2.75
C LEU A 50 -11.61 0.54 -2.25
N VAL A 51 -11.69 1.64 -3.01
CA VAL A 51 -11.14 2.94 -2.62
C VAL A 51 -11.85 3.48 -1.38
N ALA A 52 -13.17 3.36 -1.29
CA ALA A 52 -13.93 3.77 -0.11
C ALA A 52 -13.57 2.94 1.14
N GLY A 53 -13.27 1.65 0.97
CA GLY A 53 -12.77 0.77 2.03
C GLY A 53 -11.40 1.17 2.54
N ALA A 54 -10.44 1.23 1.63
CA ALA A 54 -9.06 1.61 1.95
C ALA A 54 -9.00 3.01 2.60
N SER A 55 -9.79 3.96 2.09
CA SER A 55 -9.93 5.31 2.66
C SER A 55 -10.41 5.32 4.12
N ARG A 56 -11.33 4.40 4.48
CA ARG A 56 -11.84 4.27 5.85
C ARG A 56 -10.84 3.53 6.75
N ALA A 57 -10.20 2.50 6.22
CA ALA A 57 -9.18 1.74 6.92
C ALA A 57 -7.96 2.62 7.27
N SER A 58 -7.43 3.40 6.32
CA SER A 58 -6.28 4.28 6.57
C SER A 58 -6.61 5.40 7.55
N ALA A 59 -7.84 5.92 7.53
CA ALA A 59 -8.32 6.86 8.53
C ALA A 59 -8.34 6.25 9.95
N THR A 60 -8.75 4.98 10.06
CA THR A 60 -8.81 4.26 11.34
C THR A 60 -7.43 3.99 11.92
N VAL A 61 -6.45 3.66 11.07
CA VAL A 61 -5.05 3.48 11.47
C VAL A 61 -4.49 4.76 12.13
N GLY A 62 -4.81 5.94 11.60
CA GLY A 62 -4.40 7.22 12.19
C GLY A 62 -5.24 7.69 13.39
N ALA A 63 -6.46 7.18 13.54
CA ALA A 63 -7.33 7.50 14.68
C ALA A 63 -6.92 6.76 15.97
N GLY A 64 -6.36 5.54 15.84
CA GLY A 64 -6.00 4.69 16.98
C GLY A 64 -4.81 5.17 17.80
N ILE A 65 -3.94 6.00 17.23
CA ILE A 65 -2.64 6.36 17.84
C ILE A 65 -2.67 7.71 18.56
N GLY A 66 -3.60 8.62 18.21
CA GLY A 66 -3.72 9.91 18.90
C GLY A 66 -4.19 9.83 20.37
N ALA A 67 -4.56 8.63 20.87
CA ALA A 67 -4.87 8.41 22.28
C ALA A 67 -3.60 8.33 23.17
N ALA A 68 -2.44 8.00 22.61
CA ALA A 68 -1.18 7.83 23.34
C ALA A 68 -0.44 9.14 23.62
N ALA A 69 -0.90 10.27 23.07
CA ALA A 69 -0.34 11.60 23.31
C ALA A 69 -0.38 12.06 24.79
N MET A 70 -1.01 11.28 25.68
CA MET A 70 -1.12 11.53 27.12
C MET A 70 -0.11 10.75 27.97
N LEU A 71 0.74 9.88 27.38
CA LEU A 71 1.69 9.04 28.14
C LEU A 71 3.15 9.37 27.82
N PRO A 72 4.02 9.59 28.83
CA PRO A 72 5.39 10.02 28.61
C PRO A 72 6.32 8.83 28.39
N VAL A 73 6.48 8.33 27.15
CA VAL A 73 7.59 7.40 26.85
C VAL A 73 8.13 7.60 25.42
N PRO A 74 9.30 8.26 25.22
CA PRO A 74 9.89 8.53 23.90
C PRO A 74 10.16 7.28 23.01
N PRO A 75 10.52 6.11 23.57
CA PRO A 75 10.60 4.87 22.78
C PRO A 75 9.26 4.36 22.22
N ALA A 76 8.15 4.50 22.97
CA ALA A 76 6.84 3.99 22.55
C ALA A 76 6.27 4.80 21.37
N MET A 77 6.48 6.12 21.39
CA MET A 77 6.06 7.02 20.31
C MET A 77 6.67 6.65 18.95
N LEU A 78 7.94 6.22 18.91
CA LEU A 78 8.59 5.77 17.67
C LEU A 78 8.00 4.44 17.16
N ALA A 79 7.67 3.52 18.05
CA ALA A 79 7.04 2.24 17.71
C ALA A 79 5.61 2.45 17.20
N GLU A 80 4.86 3.37 17.81
CA GLU A 80 3.52 3.76 17.38
C GLU A 80 3.53 4.38 15.99
N LEU A 81 4.42 5.35 15.74
CA LEU A 81 4.58 5.94 14.41
C LEU A 81 4.95 4.88 13.36
N ALA A 82 5.86 3.97 13.70
CA ALA A 82 6.24 2.88 12.81
C ALA A 82 5.08 1.94 12.50
N ALA A 83 4.26 1.62 13.51
CA ALA A 83 3.05 0.82 13.33
C ALA A 83 2.03 1.54 12.45
N GLU A 84 1.87 2.86 12.61
CA GLU A 84 0.97 3.66 11.79
C GLU A 84 1.37 3.65 10.31
N VAL A 85 2.62 4.06 10.04
CA VAL A 85 3.14 4.18 8.68
C VAL A 85 3.09 2.83 7.98
N THR A 86 3.47 1.75 8.68
CA THR A 86 3.42 0.40 8.13
C THR A 86 1.98 -0.07 7.91
N GLY A 87 1.05 0.28 8.81
CA GLY A 87 -0.37 -0.07 8.70
C GLY A 87 -1.05 0.62 7.52
N VAL A 88 -0.82 1.92 7.34
CA VAL A 88 -1.31 2.68 6.18
C VAL A 88 -0.71 2.12 4.89
N ALA A 89 0.61 1.87 4.87
CA ALA A 89 1.26 1.26 3.71
C ALA A 89 0.63 -0.10 3.35
N ALA A 90 0.36 -0.97 4.33
CA ALA A 90 -0.25 -2.27 4.08
C ALA A 90 -1.68 -2.15 3.51
N VAL A 91 -2.48 -1.19 4.01
CA VAL A 91 -3.81 -0.83 3.46
C VAL A 91 -3.70 -0.38 2.01
N GLU A 92 -2.79 0.55 1.72
CA GLU A 92 -2.59 1.09 0.38
C GLU A 92 -2.05 0.04 -0.60
N MET A 93 -1.14 -0.82 -0.15
CA MET A 93 -0.62 -1.91 -0.97
C MET A 93 -1.71 -2.92 -1.33
N LYS A 94 -2.61 -3.25 -0.38
CA LYS A 94 -3.78 -4.09 -0.67
C LYS A 94 -4.68 -3.44 -1.71
N LEU A 95 -4.98 -2.16 -1.54
CA LEU A 95 -5.77 -1.40 -2.51
C LEU A 95 -5.13 -1.44 -3.90
N VAL A 96 -3.84 -1.11 -4.01
CA VAL A 96 -3.11 -1.14 -5.29
C VAL A 96 -3.21 -2.52 -5.92
N ALA A 97 -2.93 -3.59 -5.16
CA ALA A 97 -2.98 -4.95 -5.69
C ALA A 97 -4.37 -5.36 -6.18
N GLU A 98 -5.42 -5.02 -5.43
CA GLU A 98 -6.80 -5.33 -5.80
C GLU A 98 -7.31 -4.48 -6.97
N LEU A 99 -6.87 -3.23 -7.11
CA LEU A 99 -7.14 -2.44 -8.31
C LEU A 99 -6.51 -3.11 -9.55
N HIS A 100 -5.29 -3.63 -9.46
CA HIS A 100 -4.69 -4.38 -10.57
C HIS A 100 -5.48 -5.66 -10.91
N GLU A 101 -6.09 -6.33 -9.92
CA GLU A 101 -7.01 -7.45 -10.17
C GLU A 101 -8.29 -6.98 -10.90
N VAL A 102 -8.89 -5.87 -10.45
CA VAL A 102 -10.12 -5.30 -11.02
C VAL A 102 -9.92 -4.81 -12.46
N TYR A 103 -8.82 -4.12 -12.74
CA TYR A 103 -8.50 -3.59 -14.07
C TYR A 103 -7.84 -4.63 -15.00
N GLY A 104 -7.62 -5.86 -14.51
CA GLY A 104 -7.08 -6.94 -15.33
C GLY A 104 -5.56 -6.93 -15.53
N LEU A 105 -4.86 -5.99 -14.92
CA LEU A 105 -3.43 -5.74 -15.08
C LEU A 105 -2.63 -6.47 -13.99
N ARG A 106 -2.80 -7.79 -13.96
CA ARG A 106 -2.21 -8.64 -12.91
C ARG A 106 -0.75 -8.98 -13.27
N PRO A 107 0.24 -8.58 -12.45
CA PRO A 107 1.62 -8.98 -12.68
C PRO A 107 1.73 -10.52 -12.61
N PRO A 108 2.48 -11.16 -13.51
CA PRO A 108 2.71 -12.60 -13.45
C PRO A 108 3.74 -12.94 -12.35
N GLY A 109 3.85 -14.24 -12.03
CA GLY A 109 4.86 -14.77 -11.10
C GLY A 109 4.30 -15.18 -9.74
N ASN A 110 5.20 -15.59 -8.85
CA ASN A 110 4.87 -16.04 -7.49
C ASN A 110 4.56 -14.87 -6.54
N LEU A 111 4.19 -15.19 -5.30
CA LEU A 111 3.86 -14.20 -4.27
C LEU A 111 4.93 -13.10 -4.13
N ALA A 112 6.20 -13.48 -4.04
CA ALA A 112 7.29 -12.52 -3.86
C ALA A 112 7.42 -11.58 -5.07
N GLN A 113 7.37 -12.11 -6.29
CA GLN A 113 7.46 -11.33 -7.52
C GLN A 113 6.30 -10.34 -7.66
N ARG A 114 5.06 -10.82 -7.42
CA ARG A 114 3.86 -9.97 -7.51
C ARG A 114 3.83 -8.92 -6.41
N SER A 115 4.20 -9.27 -5.18
CA SER A 115 4.32 -8.31 -4.07
C SER A 115 5.38 -7.26 -4.32
N THR A 116 6.52 -7.61 -4.93
CA THR A 116 7.51 -6.62 -5.39
C THR A 116 6.92 -5.71 -6.45
N ALA A 117 6.19 -6.24 -7.44
CA ALA A 117 5.56 -5.42 -8.48
C ALA A 117 4.54 -4.43 -7.90
N TYR A 118 3.69 -4.88 -6.96
CA TYR A 118 2.75 -4.01 -6.26
C TYR A 118 3.44 -2.97 -5.38
N LEU A 119 4.54 -3.34 -4.71
CA LEU A 119 5.34 -2.40 -3.92
C LEU A 119 5.97 -1.31 -4.80
N THR A 120 6.46 -1.66 -5.98
CA THR A 120 6.99 -0.70 -6.96
C THR A 120 5.88 0.23 -7.45
N SER A 121 4.73 -0.32 -7.86
CA SER A 121 3.56 0.46 -8.29
C SER A 121 3.08 1.43 -7.21
N TRP A 122 3.00 0.95 -5.97
CA TRP A 122 2.70 1.79 -4.81
C TRP A 122 3.76 2.90 -4.69
N THR A 123 5.04 2.58 -4.66
CA THR A 123 6.10 3.56 -4.41
C THR A 123 6.18 4.64 -5.49
N GLU A 124 5.95 4.27 -6.75
CA GLU A 124 5.94 5.19 -7.88
C GLU A 124 4.60 5.93 -8.05
N GLU A 125 3.54 5.46 -7.37
CA GLU A 125 2.16 5.92 -7.52
C GLU A 125 1.67 5.81 -8.97
N ARG A 126 2.06 4.72 -9.64
CA ARG A 126 1.77 4.43 -11.06
C ARG A 126 1.36 2.99 -11.30
N GLY A 127 0.57 2.76 -12.36
CA GLY A 127 0.17 1.41 -12.79
C GLY A 127 1.35 0.53 -13.22
N ILE A 128 1.20 -0.79 -13.11
CA ILE A 128 2.18 -1.76 -13.61
C ILE A 128 1.98 -1.96 -15.11
N ASP A 129 3.00 -1.64 -15.90
CA ASP A 129 3.06 -2.05 -17.30
C ASP A 129 3.42 -3.54 -17.39
N VAL A 130 2.40 -4.39 -17.59
CA VAL A 130 2.55 -5.84 -17.72
C VAL A 130 3.21 -6.26 -19.05
N THR A 131 3.36 -5.36 -20.01
CA THR A 131 3.94 -5.62 -21.34
C THR A 131 5.45 -5.45 -21.37
N ARG A 132 6.04 -4.81 -20.36
CA ARG A 132 7.49 -4.68 -20.19
C ARG A 132 8.00 -5.65 -19.11
N PRO A 133 8.52 -6.82 -19.48
CA PRO A 133 9.02 -7.82 -18.53
C PRO A 133 10.33 -7.43 -17.82
N THR A 134 10.69 -6.14 -17.75
CA THR A 134 11.98 -5.67 -17.23
C THR A 134 12.11 -5.70 -15.71
N THR A 135 11.10 -6.15 -14.95
CA THR A 135 11.18 -6.23 -13.47
C THR A 135 11.16 -7.66 -12.91
N LEU A 136 11.07 -8.71 -13.73
CA LEU A 136 10.81 -10.07 -13.25
C LEU A 136 11.99 -11.06 -13.28
N ASN A 137 13.13 -10.69 -13.86
CA ASN A 137 14.30 -11.58 -13.97
C ASN A 137 15.49 -11.20 -13.08
N ALA A 138 15.41 -10.11 -12.32
CA ALA A 138 16.40 -9.84 -11.29
C ALA A 138 16.01 -10.64 -10.06
N ALA A 139 16.82 -11.67 -9.73
CA ALA A 139 16.78 -12.34 -8.44
C ALA A 139 16.53 -11.31 -7.33
N LEU A 140 15.65 -11.65 -6.38
CA LEU A 140 15.39 -10.93 -5.12
C LEU A 140 16.69 -10.77 -4.32
N GLY A 141 17.59 -9.94 -4.81
CA GLY A 141 18.94 -9.74 -4.32
C GLY A 141 19.06 -8.40 -3.61
N GLY A 142 20.19 -8.20 -2.93
CA GLY A 142 20.43 -6.99 -2.14
C GLY A 142 20.34 -5.68 -2.93
N GLN A 143 20.59 -5.69 -4.24
CA GLN A 143 20.50 -4.49 -5.09
C GLN A 143 19.06 -4.01 -5.28
N MET A 144 18.13 -4.90 -5.63
CA MET A 144 16.70 -4.58 -5.74
C MET A 144 16.15 -4.08 -4.39
N LYS A 145 16.54 -4.73 -3.27
CA LYS A 145 16.15 -4.27 -1.93
C LYS A 145 16.67 -2.85 -1.65
N ARG A 146 17.89 -2.52 -2.07
CA ARG A 146 18.46 -1.17 -1.93
C ARG A 146 17.74 -0.14 -2.78
N GLU A 147 17.39 -0.47 -4.01
CA GLU A 147 16.62 0.41 -4.89
C GLU A 147 15.22 0.68 -4.33
N LEU A 148 14.49 -0.37 -3.95
CA LEU A 148 13.18 -0.24 -3.28
C LEU A 148 13.30 0.61 -2.02
N ARG A 149 14.31 0.36 -1.18
CA ARG A 149 14.56 1.16 0.03
C ARG A 149 14.73 2.64 -0.30
N GLN A 150 15.51 2.96 -1.33
CA GLN A 150 15.73 4.35 -1.77
C GLN A 150 14.45 4.99 -2.29
N GLN A 151 13.68 4.27 -3.11
CA GLN A 151 12.41 4.77 -3.66
C GLN A 151 11.38 5.02 -2.55
N ILE A 152 11.24 4.09 -1.60
CA ILE A 152 10.33 4.24 -0.45
C ILE A 152 10.77 5.43 0.42
N THR A 153 12.07 5.53 0.71
CA THR A 153 12.62 6.67 1.46
C THR A 153 12.36 8.00 0.74
N LYS A 154 12.48 8.02 -0.59
CA LYS A 154 12.20 9.19 -1.42
C LYS A 154 10.70 9.54 -1.42
N ARG A 155 9.81 8.55 -1.47
CA ARG A 155 8.37 8.75 -1.32
C ARG A 155 8.04 9.34 0.05
N MET A 156 8.58 8.76 1.12
CA MET A 156 8.44 9.30 2.47
C MET A 156 8.95 10.73 2.55
N ALA A 157 10.12 11.05 1.99
CA ALA A 157 10.68 12.40 1.97
C ALA A 157 9.81 13.41 1.18
N ARG A 158 9.17 12.98 0.08
CA ARG A 158 8.26 13.80 -0.72
C ARG A 158 6.93 14.05 0.00
N ASN A 159 6.47 13.04 0.74
CA ASN A 159 5.23 13.09 1.52
C ASN A 159 5.49 13.58 2.96
N LEU A 160 6.75 13.84 3.33
CA LEU A 160 7.20 14.31 4.65
C LEU A 160 6.63 15.67 5.05
N PRO A 161 6.42 16.66 4.14
CA PRO A 161 5.66 17.87 4.46
C PRO A 161 4.22 17.59 4.91
N ASN A 162 3.67 16.42 4.58
CA ASN A 162 2.35 15.91 5.02
C ASN A 162 2.45 14.92 6.20
N LEU A 163 3.65 14.53 6.66
CA LEU A 163 3.88 13.68 7.84
C LEU A 163 4.21 14.51 9.10
N ILE A 164 4.20 15.85 9.01
CA ILE A 164 4.27 16.74 10.19
C ILE A 164 2.99 16.78 11.06
N PRO A 165 1.76 16.41 10.63
CA PRO A 165 0.58 16.51 11.49
C PRO A 165 0.42 15.28 12.39
N PHE A 166 1.51 14.79 12.99
CA PHE A 166 1.45 13.87 14.12
C PHE A 166 1.37 14.58 15.48
N MET A 167 1.22 15.92 15.46
CA MET A 167 1.10 16.77 16.65
C MET A 167 -0.21 17.58 16.72
N ILE A 168 -1.14 17.39 15.76
CA ILE A 168 -2.39 18.17 15.67
C ILE A 168 -3.62 17.37 16.17
N GLY A 169 -3.53 16.04 16.25
CA GLY A 169 -4.54 15.17 16.86
C GLY A 169 -5.12 14.10 15.93
N ALA A 170 -5.66 13.04 16.52
CA ALA A 170 -6.19 11.84 15.84
C ALA A 170 -7.13 12.14 14.67
N ALA A 171 -7.99 13.15 14.82
CA ALA A 171 -8.96 13.53 13.79
C ALA A 171 -8.29 14.10 12.53
N VAL A 172 -7.26 14.93 12.70
CA VAL A 172 -6.53 15.51 11.57
C VAL A 172 -5.72 14.44 10.85
N GLY A 173 -5.01 13.58 11.60
CA GLY A 173 -4.29 12.42 11.03
C GLY A 173 -5.22 11.50 10.22
N ALA A 174 -6.40 11.17 10.77
CA ALA A 174 -7.40 10.36 10.07
C ALA A 174 -7.89 11.00 8.76
N THR A 175 -8.16 12.31 8.75
CA THR A 175 -8.58 13.01 7.51
C THR A 175 -7.49 13.08 6.45
N MET A 176 -6.22 13.22 6.87
CA MET A 176 -5.08 13.26 5.95
C MET A 176 -4.79 11.89 5.35
N ASN A 177 -4.76 10.83 6.17
CA ASN A 177 -4.61 9.45 5.68
C ASN A 177 -5.71 9.12 4.66
N ARG A 178 -6.97 9.50 4.95
CA ARG A 178 -8.08 9.32 4.02
C ARG A 178 -7.84 10.04 2.69
N ARG A 179 -7.36 11.28 2.72
CA ARG A 179 -7.12 12.11 1.53
C ARG A 179 -5.98 11.57 0.69
N ASP A 180 -4.87 11.20 1.32
CA ASP A 180 -3.68 10.70 0.63
C ASP A 180 -3.93 9.32 0.00
N THR A 181 -4.64 8.42 0.70
CA THR A 181 -5.06 7.13 0.12
C THR A 181 -5.97 7.31 -1.10
N ARG A 182 -6.89 8.28 -1.08
CA ARG A 182 -7.71 8.62 -2.26
C ARG A 182 -6.87 9.15 -3.41
N LYS A 183 -5.94 10.06 -3.12
CA LYS A 183 -5.06 10.64 -4.13
C LYS A 183 -4.18 9.59 -4.79
N LEU A 184 -3.66 8.63 -4.01
CA LEU A 184 -2.97 7.45 -4.52
C LEU A 184 -3.90 6.65 -5.45
N ALA A 185 -5.11 6.34 -4.98
CA ALA A 185 -6.08 5.58 -5.76
C ALA A 185 -6.41 6.23 -7.09
N ASP A 186 -6.62 7.55 -7.11
CA ASP A 186 -6.94 8.30 -8.32
C ASP A 186 -5.81 8.21 -9.35
N ARG A 187 -4.54 8.35 -8.90
CA ARG A 187 -3.36 8.20 -9.78
C ARG A 187 -3.27 6.80 -10.37
N ILE A 188 -3.38 5.78 -9.51
CA ILE A 188 -3.31 4.38 -9.95
C ILE A 188 -4.46 4.05 -10.90
N ARG A 189 -5.70 4.44 -10.58
CA ARG A 189 -6.86 4.18 -11.44
C ARG A 189 -6.74 4.87 -12.78
N ASN A 190 -6.24 6.11 -12.83
CA ASN A 190 -6.03 6.80 -14.11
C ASN A 190 -5.08 6.01 -15.00
N ASP A 191 -3.95 5.54 -14.47
CA ASP A 191 -3.00 4.72 -15.23
C ASP A 191 -3.61 3.36 -15.63
N LEU A 192 -4.33 2.70 -14.73
CA LEU A 192 -4.90 1.37 -15.01
C LEU A 192 -6.05 1.42 -16.02
N ARG A 193 -6.83 2.50 -16.06
CA ARG A 193 -7.91 2.70 -17.04
C ARG A 193 -7.38 2.74 -18.47
N GLU A 194 -6.21 3.35 -18.69
CA GLU A 194 -5.61 3.45 -20.02
C GLU A 194 -5.22 2.08 -20.60
N GLN A 195 -4.93 1.10 -19.73
CA GLN A 195 -4.43 -0.22 -20.12
C GLN A 195 -5.40 -1.35 -19.78
N GLN A 196 -6.62 -1.03 -19.34
CA GLN A 196 -7.57 -2.00 -18.80
C GLN A 196 -7.83 -3.17 -19.77
N ILE A 197 -7.84 -4.39 -19.22
CA ILE A 197 -8.27 -5.58 -19.96
C ILE A 197 -9.70 -5.93 -19.53
N PRO A 198 -10.68 -5.95 -20.45
CA PRO A 198 -12.05 -6.37 -20.17
C PRO A 198 -12.12 -7.76 -19.54
N TRP A 199 -13.02 -7.97 -18.57
CA TRP A 199 -13.11 -9.21 -17.81
C TRP A 199 -13.39 -10.46 -18.67
N ASP A 200 -14.11 -10.29 -19.78
CA ASP A 200 -14.39 -11.33 -20.78
C ASP A 200 -13.15 -11.76 -21.58
N ARG A 201 -12.09 -10.96 -21.56
CA ARG A 201 -10.83 -11.21 -22.27
C ARG A 201 -9.66 -11.53 -21.34
N LEU A 202 -9.90 -11.63 -20.03
CA LEU A 202 -8.85 -11.96 -19.08
C LEU A 202 -8.41 -13.41 -19.27
N ALA A 203 -7.13 -13.61 -19.58
CA ALA A 203 -6.51 -14.92 -19.48
C ALA A 203 -6.61 -15.44 -18.03
N GLU A 204 -6.75 -16.74 -17.85
CA GLU A 204 -6.66 -17.34 -16.52
C GLU A 204 -5.26 -17.07 -15.96
N LEU A 205 -5.21 -16.35 -14.84
CA LEU A 205 -4.03 -16.27 -14.00
C LEU A 205 -4.41 -16.88 -12.66
N PRO A 206 -3.58 -17.77 -12.10
CA PRO A 206 -3.84 -18.33 -10.79
C PRO A 206 -3.94 -17.19 -9.77
N PRO A 207 -4.82 -17.33 -8.76
CA PRO A 207 -4.90 -16.38 -7.67
C PRO A 207 -3.52 -16.20 -7.03
N LEU A 208 -3.27 -15.00 -6.49
CA LEU A 208 -2.07 -14.77 -5.70
C LEU A 208 -2.05 -15.78 -4.54
N GLU A 209 -0.94 -16.48 -4.36
CA GLU A 209 -0.76 -17.38 -3.23
C GLU A 209 -1.01 -16.63 -1.92
N ARG A 210 -1.75 -17.26 -1.01
CA ARG A 210 -2.04 -16.63 0.28
C ARG A 210 -0.76 -16.62 1.12
N PRO A 211 -0.43 -15.49 1.77
CA PRO A 211 0.71 -15.47 2.68
C PRO A 211 0.49 -16.43 3.84
N ALA A 212 1.54 -17.16 4.22
CA ALA A 212 1.49 -18.10 5.35
C ALA A 212 1.12 -17.40 6.68
N VAL A 213 1.58 -16.15 6.85
CA VAL A 213 1.26 -15.32 8.01
C VAL A 213 0.81 -13.94 7.50
N PRO A 214 -0.49 -13.74 7.24
CA PRO A 214 -1.00 -12.47 6.75
C PRO A 214 -0.79 -11.36 7.77
N VAL A 215 -0.62 -10.12 7.28
CA VAL A 215 -0.74 -8.93 8.13
C VAL A 215 -2.21 -8.73 8.50
N VAL A 216 -2.48 -8.38 9.76
CA VAL A 216 -3.83 -8.03 10.22
C VAL A 216 -4.13 -6.61 9.77
N LEU A 217 -5.21 -6.42 9.03
CA LEU A 217 -5.66 -5.13 8.53
C LEU A 217 -6.97 -4.70 9.22
N PRO A 218 -7.30 -3.40 9.25
CA PRO A 218 -8.57 -2.92 9.77
C PRO A 218 -9.76 -3.56 9.03
N LYS A 219 -10.84 -3.90 9.75
CA LYS A 219 -12.02 -4.61 9.19
C LYS A 219 -12.70 -3.83 8.06
N GLU A 220 -12.54 -2.51 8.05
CA GLU A 220 -13.07 -1.60 7.04
C GLU A 220 -12.54 -1.92 5.64
N ILE A 221 -11.34 -2.48 5.52
CA ILE A 221 -10.76 -2.88 4.22
C ILE A 221 -11.30 -4.23 3.73
N GLU A 222 -11.83 -5.04 4.65
CA GLU A 222 -12.41 -6.33 4.33
C GLU A 222 -13.85 -6.17 3.87
N GLY A 223 -14.66 -5.31 4.47
CA GLY A 223 -16.11 -5.22 4.20
C GLY A 223 -16.58 -4.15 3.21
N ALA A 224 -15.69 -3.53 2.43
CA ALA A 224 -16.00 -2.35 1.62
C ALA A 224 -16.19 -2.62 0.13
#